data_AF-A0A927UU49-F1
#
_entry.id   AF-A0A927UU49-F1
#
_cell.length_a   1.000
_cell.length_b   1.000
_cell.length_c   1.000
_cell.angle_alpha   90.00
_cell.angle_beta   90.00
_cell.angle_gamma   90.00
#
_symmetry.space_group_name_H-M   'P 1'
#
loop_
_entity.id
_entity.type
_entity.pdbx_description
1 polymer ?
#
loop_
_entity_poly.entity_id
_entity_poly.type
_entity_poly.pdbx_seq_one_letter_code
_entity_poly.pdbx_strand_id
1 'polypeptide(L)'
;MTIYLTEPQSCWKEWFSEEASVLEKAFFSNVKISHIGSTAIPSIRAKPIIDILVEIPKENNLLEYKDLIINNGYICMSFFFQIMLR
;
A
#
# COMPACT_ATOMS: atom_id res chain seq x y z
N MET A 1 -17.70 -3.11 -17.73
CA MET A 1 -17.58 -3.66 -16.35
C MET A 1 -18.12 -2.61 -15.39
N THR A 2 -19.14 -2.93 -14.62
CA THR A 2 -19.75 -2.00 -13.66
C THR A 2 -18.91 -1.96 -12.39
N ILE A 3 -18.65 -0.76 -11.88
CA ILE A 3 -17.88 -0.54 -10.65
C ILE A 3 -18.88 -0.26 -9.52
N TYR A 4 -18.77 -0.98 -8.41
CA TYR A 4 -19.60 -0.80 -7.23
C TYR A 4 -18.81 -0.17 -6.09
N LEU A 5 -19.44 0.78 -5.39
CA LEU A 5 -18.88 1.43 -4.20
C LEU A 5 -19.69 1.02 -2.98
N THR A 6 -19.01 0.71 -1.88
CA THR A 6 -19.61 0.37 -0.60
C THR A 6 -19.58 1.56 0.36
N GLU A 7 -20.42 1.53 1.38
CA GLU A 7 -20.29 2.44 2.52
C GLU A 7 -18.96 2.21 3.25
N PRO A 8 -18.45 3.21 4.01
CA PRO A 8 -17.28 3.06 4.86
C PRO A 8 -17.39 1.85 5.77
N GLN A 9 -16.36 1.02 5.81
CA GLN A 9 -16.30 -0.15 6.69
C GLN A 9 -15.17 0.01 7.69
N SER A 10 -15.46 -0.26 8.97
CA SER A 10 -14.45 -0.18 10.02
C SER A 10 -13.28 -1.11 9.73
N CYS A 11 -13.56 -2.31 9.17
CA CYS A 11 -12.60 -3.37 8.85
C CYS A 11 -11.45 -2.95 7.93
N TRP A 12 -11.59 -1.84 7.20
CA TRP A 12 -10.53 -1.35 6.31
C TRP A 12 -9.27 -0.95 7.07
N LYS A 13 -9.41 -0.48 8.30
CA LYS A 13 -8.25 -0.12 9.14
C LYS A 13 -7.50 -1.37 9.58
N GLU A 14 -8.22 -2.44 9.93
CA GLU A 14 -7.66 -3.73 10.28
C GLU A 14 -6.94 -4.35 9.07
N TRP A 15 -7.57 -4.35 7.88
CA TRP A 15 -6.94 -4.85 6.65
C TRP A 15 -5.66 -4.09 6.32
N PHE A 16 -5.67 -2.76 6.45
CA PHE A 16 -4.45 -1.98 6.29
C PHE A 16 -3.39 -2.38 7.31
N SER A 17 -3.74 -2.55 8.59
CA SER A 17 -2.79 -2.91 9.63
C SER A 17 -2.18 -4.30 9.42
N GLU A 18 -2.97 -5.25 8.94
CA GLU A 18 -2.52 -6.61 8.62
C GLU A 18 -1.52 -6.59 7.46
N GLU A 19 -1.87 -5.93 6.36
CA GLU A 19 -0.99 -5.80 5.18
C GLU A 19 0.27 -4.99 5.48
N ALA A 20 0.15 -3.90 6.23
CA ALA A 20 1.31 -3.12 6.68
C ALA A 20 2.28 -3.98 7.50
N SER A 21 1.78 -4.84 8.39
CA SER A 21 2.63 -5.74 9.18
C SER A 21 3.36 -6.78 8.32
N VAL A 22 2.73 -7.28 7.25
CA VAL A 22 3.38 -8.19 6.30
C VAL A 22 4.53 -7.47 5.60
N LEU A 23 4.28 -6.26 5.08
CA LEU A 23 5.28 -5.46 4.40
C LEU A 23 6.43 -5.05 5.33
N GLU A 24 6.14 -4.62 6.56
CA GLU A 24 7.16 -4.29 7.57
C GLU A 24 8.10 -5.46 7.87
N LYS A 25 7.57 -6.69 7.95
CA LYS A 25 8.39 -7.90 8.15
C LYS A 25 9.22 -8.26 6.93
N ALA A 26 8.75 -7.93 5.73
CA ALA A 26 9.44 -8.20 4.49
C ALA A 26 10.63 -7.25 4.25
N PHE A 27 10.57 -6.03 4.80
CA PHE A 27 11.59 -5.01 4.56
C PHE A 27 12.68 -5.00 5.62
N PHE A 28 13.95 -4.86 5.20
CA PHE A 28 15.12 -4.88 6.10
C PHE A 28 15.44 -3.51 6.73
N SER A 29 14.63 -2.48 6.48
CA SER A 29 14.92 -1.09 6.86
C SER A 29 13.70 -0.41 7.46
N ASN A 30 13.90 0.71 8.16
CA ASN A 30 12.84 1.62 8.58
C ASN A 30 12.21 2.32 7.36
N VAL A 31 11.29 1.64 6.68
CA VAL A 31 10.38 2.27 5.71
C VAL A 31 9.22 2.92 6.45
N LYS A 32 8.60 3.92 5.84
CA LYS A 32 7.34 4.48 6.33
C LYS A 32 6.19 3.94 5.49
N ILE A 33 5.22 3.31 6.13
CA ILE A 33 4.02 2.77 5.49
C ILE A 33 2.81 3.61 5.89
N SER A 34 2.00 4.02 4.92
CA SER A 34 0.82 4.86 5.15
C SER A 34 -0.39 4.32 4.41
N HIS A 35 -1.56 4.34 5.07
CA HIS A 35 -2.85 4.09 4.45
C HIS A 35 -3.26 5.33 3.65
N ILE A 36 -3.39 5.19 2.34
CA ILE A 36 -3.81 6.27 1.45
C ILE A 36 -5.09 5.87 0.70
N GLY A 37 -5.51 6.71 -0.24
CA GLY A 37 -6.69 6.43 -1.06
C GLY A 37 -8.01 6.60 -0.31
N SER A 38 -9.11 6.19 -0.95
CA SER A 38 -10.45 6.47 -0.41
C SER A 38 -10.79 5.65 0.83
N THR A 39 -10.23 4.44 0.97
CA THR A 39 -10.48 3.58 2.13
C THR A 39 -9.80 4.08 3.41
N ALA A 40 -8.87 5.02 3.31
CA ALA A 40 -8.29 5.73 4.47
C ALA A 40 -9.21 6.83 5.03
N ILE A 41 -10.29 7.19 4.31
CA ILE A 41 -11.20 8.28 4.68
C ILE A 41 -12.52 7.67 5.18
N PRO A 42 -12.85 7.76 6.49
CA PRO A 42 -14.00 7.08 7.08
C PRO A 42 -15.37 7.59 6.63
N SER A 43 -15.44 8.70 5.89
CA SER A 43 -16.68 9.41 5.58
C SER A 43 -17.12 9.30 4.10
N ILE A 44 -16.38 8.55 3.28
CA ILE A 44 -16.67 8.45 1.83
C ILE A 44 -16.88 7.00 1.39
N ARG A 45 -17.76 6.82 0.41
CA ARG A 45 -17.94 5.54 -0.25
C ARG A 45 -16.73 5.22 -1.11
N ALA A 46 -16.26 3.98 -1.05
CA ALA A 46 -15.06 3.54 -1.76
C ALA A 46 -15.23 2.14 -2.33
N LYS A 47 -14.31 1.74 -3.21
CA LYS A 47 -14.11 0.33 -3.52
C LYS A 47 -13.41 -0.31 -2.31
N PRO A 48 -13.73 -1.55 -1.92
CA PRO A 48 -13.07 -2.24 -0.82
C PRO A 48 -11.67 -2.70 -1.23
N ILE A 49 -10.79 -1.75 -1.52
CA ILE A 49 -9.39 -1.93 -1.94
C ILE A 49 -8.54 -1.03 -1.05
N ILE A 50 -7.53 -1.60 -0.42
CA ILE A 50 -6.61 -0.85 0.44
C ILE A 50 -5.46 -0.33 -0.41
N ASP A 51 -5.31 1.00 -0.47
CA ASP A 51 -4.18 1.64 -1.12
C ASP A 51 -3.09 1.91 -0.07
N ILE A 52 -1.89 1.38 -0.31
CA ILE A 52 -0.75 1.49 0.61
C ILE A 52 0.37 2.28 -0.05
N LEU A 53 0.85 3.32 0.64
CA LEU A 53 2.06 4.05 0.26
C LEU A 53 3.23 3.56 1.11
N VAL A 54 4.31 3.12 0.46
CA VAL A 54 5.58 2.78 1.11
C VAL A 54 6.63 3.80 0.69
N GLU A 55 7.15 4.55 1.66
CA GLU A 55 8.27 5.47 1.47
C GLU A 55 9.58 4.77 1.80
N ILE A 56 10.44 4.62 0.79
CA ILE A 56 11.76 3.99 0.89
C ILE A 56 12.84 5.08 0.94
N PRO A 57 13.81 5.01 1.88
CA PRO A 57 14.93 5.93 1.91
C PRO A 57 15.70 5.96 0.58
N LYS A 58 16.20 7.14 0.18
CA LYS A 58 16.81 7.37 -1.14
C LYS A 58 18.09 6.57 -1.35
N GLU A 59 18.79 6.26 -0.27
CA GLU A 59 19.99 5.45 -0.21
C GLU A 59 19.74 3.97 -0.53
N ASN A 60 18.48 3.52 -0.48
CA ASN A 60 18.12 2.14 -0.72
C ASN A 60 17.71 1.90 -2.17
N ASN A 61 17.97 0.68 -2.66
CA ASN A 61 17.69 0.29 -4.03
C ASN A 61 16.23 -0.14 -4.21
N LEU A 62 15.43 0.66 -4.91
CA LEU A 62 14.02 0.37 -5.18
C LEU A 62 13.78 -0.99 -5.85
N LEU A 63 14.73 -1.50 -6.65
CA LEU A 63 14.57 -2.81 -7.31
C LEU A 63 14.57 -3.96 -6.30
N GLU A 64 15.37 -3.86 -5.22
CA GLU A 64 15.39 -4.87 -4.16
C GLU A 64 14.04 -4.94 -3.44
N TYR A 65 13.41 -3.79 -3.20
CA TYR A 65 12.07 -3.74 -2.57
C TYR A 65 11.00 -4.29 -3.51
N LYS A 66 11.12 -4.03 -4.82
CA LYS A 66 10.23 -4.65 -5.81
C LYS A 66 10.29 -6.17 -5.72
N ASP A 67 11.50 -6.73 -5.66
CA ASP A 67 11.70 -8.17 -5.58
C ASP A 67 11.24 -8.74 -4.23
N LEU A 68 11.45 -8.02 -3.12
CA LEU A 68 10.90 -8.40 -1.81
C LEU A 68 9.38 -8.45 -1.82
N ILE A 69 8.71 -7.46 -2.42
CA ILE A 69 7.25 -7.44 -2.55
C ILE A 69 6.79 -8.64 -3.39
N ILE A 70 7.41 -8.90 -4.54
CA ILE A 70 7.04 -10.05 -5.39
C ILE A 70 7.23 -11.38 -4.64
N ASN A 71 8.34 -11.53 -3.92
CA ASN A 71 8.64 -12.74 -3.15
C ASN A 71 7.68 -12.97 -1.96
N ASN A 72 6.97 -11.92 -1.52
CA ASN A 72 5.89 -12.03 -0.52
C ASN A 72 4.51 -12.29 -1.13
N GLY A 73 4.43 -12.65 -2.42
CA GLY A 73 3.20 -13.11 -3.07
C GLY A 73 2.41 -12.02 -3.80
N TYR A 74 2.93 -10.79 -3.86
CA TYR A 74 2.30 -9.70 -4.61
C TYR A 74 2.67 -9.76 -6.11
N ILE A 75 1.74 -9.33 -6.97
CA ILE A 75 1.97 -9.26 -8.41
C ILE A 75 2.35 -7.83 -8.78
N CYS A 76 3.53 -7.65 -9.38
CA CYS A 76 3.95 -6.36 -9.93
C CYS A 76 3.23 -6.11 -11.26
N MET A 77 2.20 -5.26 -11.25
CA MET A 77 1.45 -4.89 -12.45
C MET A 77 2.14 -3.79 -13.27
N SER A 78 2.84 -2.87 -12.60
CA SER A 78 3.59 -1.78 -13.23
C SER A 78 4.70 -1.30 -12.30
N PHE A 79 5.79 -0.80 -12.87
CA PHE A 79 6.91 -0.22 -12.13
C PHE A 79 7.37 1.04 -12.87
N PHE A 80 7.14 2.19 -12.27
CA PHE A 80 7.48 3.49 -12.83
C PHE A 80 8.00 4.43 -11.75
N PHE A 81 8.76 5.43 -12.17
CA PHE A 81 9.24 6.49 -11.28
C PHE A 81 8.25 7.64 -11.30
N GLN A 82 7.67 7.95 -10.14
CA GLN A 82 6.84 9.12 -9.95
C GLN A 82 7.44 10.01 -8.87
N ILE A 83 7.60 11.30 -9.20
CA ILE A 83 8.04 12.31 -8.23
C ILE A 83 6.81 12.75 -7.44
N MET A 84 6.82 12.51 -6.13
CA MET A 84 5.81 13.04 -5.21
C MET A 84 6.42 14.23 -4.48
N LEU A 85 5.81 15.41 -4.63
CA LEU A 85 6.20 16.60 -3.88
C LEU A 85 5.63 16.46 -2.45
N ARG A 86 6.50 16.65 -1.44
CA ARG A 86 6.09 16.71 -0.03
C ARG A 86 5.50 18.07 0.30
#